data_AF-A0A6M0C4K3-F1
#
_entry.id   AF-A0A6M0C4K3-F1
#
_cell.length_a   1.000
_cell.length_b   1.000
_cell.length_c   1.000
_cell.angle_alpha   90.00
_cell.angle_beta   90.00
_cell.angle_gamma   90.00
#
_symmetry.space_group_name_H-M   'P 1'
#
loop_
_entity.id
_entity.type
_entity.pdbx_description
1 polymer ?
#
loop_
_entity_poly.entity_id
_entity_poly.type
_entity_poly.pdbx_seq_one_letter_code
_entity_poly.pdbx_strand_id
1 'polypeptide(L)'
;MLLVATHGYFPKRKEQYVHLLIELLGCRSDKETEILEWRRGLLDEEFLELTQTLAKDFAETHKDIAAELEAIIPKIQQAMKLEPDNIARQHLKVEDPMMRCGLALAGANTWLLGGELPPEAGKGIIFAQDLAGIDLWATELVILVACESGLGDVKAGEGVFGLRRAFAVAGAKTLIMSLWKVPASATILLMDRFFDNLEKDMGRSAALKDAQNYLKNITARELGESELGKNALGGKNYPPESKPLAHPYYWGAWICQGDL
;
A
#
# COMPACT_ATOMS: atom_id res chain seq x y z
N MET A 1 22.08 2.04 -8.19
CA MET A 1 20.93 2.75 -7.58
C MET A 1 20.18 1.75 -6.71
N LEU A 2 19.80 2.11 -5.47
CA LEU A 2 18.95 1.29 -4.60
C LEU A 2 17.54 1.87 -4.67
N LEU A 3 16.57 1.08 -5.14
CA LEU A 3 15.16 1.48 -5.14
C LEU A 3 14.45 0.75 -3.99
N VAL A 4 13.96 1.51 -3.02
CA VAL A 4 13.18 1.00 -1.89
C VAL A 4 11.76 1.55 -2.01
N ALA A 5 10.80 0.67 -2.28
CA ALA A 5 9.38 1.02 -2.22
C ALA A 5 8.84 0.64 -0.84
N THR A 6 8.52 1.64 -0.01
CA THR A 6 7.80 1.45 1.25
C THR A 6 6.37 1.98 1.11
N HIS A 7 5.49 1.50 1.99
CA HIS A 7 4.05 1.73 1.96
C HIS A 7 3.62 3.18 1.66
N GLY A 8 2.69 3.34 0.71
CA GLY A 8 1.81 4.51 0.70
C GLY A 8 0.79 4.38 1.82
N TYR A 9 0.56 5.45 2.59
CA TYR A 9 -0.56 5.51 3.52
C TYR A 9 -1.85 5.64 2.71
N PHE A 10 -2.56 4.54 2.55
CA PHE A 10 -3.92 4.51 2.00
C PHE A 10 -4.88 4.45 3.20
N PRO A 11 -5.66 5.52 3.48
CA PRO A 11 -6.65 5.45 4.54
C PRO A 11 -7.61 4.30 4.29
N LYS A 12 -8.05 3.63 5.36
CA LYS A 12 -9.01 2.51 5.22
C LYS A 12 -10.26 3.03 4.54
N ARG A 13 -10.91 2.21 3.72
CA ARG A 13 -12.13 2.60 2.96
C ARG A 13 -13.19 3.29 3.84
N LYS A 14 -13.40 2.82 5.07
CA LYS A 14 -14.30 3.46 6.05
C LYS A 14 -13.86 4.85 6.52
N GLU A 15 -12.56 5.10 6.65
CA GLU A 15 -12.02 6.43 6.97
C GLU A 15 -12.24 7.39 5.80
N GLN A 16 -12.12 6.90 4.56
CA GLN A 16 -12.39 7.68 3.35
C GLN A 16 -13.88 8.09 3.26
N TYR A 17 -14.80 7.22 3.68
CA TYR A 17 -16.22 7.56 3.77
C TYR A 17 -16.52 8.66 4.77
N VAL A 18 -15.95 8.57 5.97
CA VAL A 18 -16.13 9.60 7.01
C VAL A 18 -15.57 10.94 6.54
N HIS A 19 -14.39 10.95 5.90
CA HIS A 19 -13.83 12.17 5.32
C HIS A 19 -14.71 12.78 4.23
N LEU A 20 -15.25 11.94 3.34
CA LEU A 20 -16.18 12.40 2.29
C LEU A 20 -17.46 13.00 2.90
N LEU A 21 -18.02 12.38 3.92
CA LEU A 21 -19.21 12.91 4.61
C LEU A 21 -18.93 14.25 5.29
N ILE A 22 -17.78 14.39 5.97
CA ILE A 22 -17.38 15.67 6.57
C ILE A 22 -17.19 16.74 5.49
N GLU A 23 -16.61 16.39 4.34
CA GLU A 23 -16.41 17.30 3.20
C GLU A 23 -17.76 17.75 2.61
N LEU A 24 -18.73 16.84 2.49
CA LEU A 24 -20.09 17.14 2.01
C LEU A 24 -20.88 18.00 3.00
N LEU A 25 -20.86 17.67 4.30
CA LEU A 25 -21.51 18.45 5.36
C LEU A 25 -20.86 19.84 5.56
N GLY A 26 -19.56 19.95 5.29
CA GLY A 26 -18.85 21.23 5.32
C GLY A 26 -19.16 22.14 4.12
N CYS A 27 -19.83 21.62 3.09
CA CYS A 27 -20.04 22.34 1.84
C CYS A 27 -21.23 23.30 1.94
N ARG A 28 -20.95 24.61 1.96
CA ARG A 28 -21.98 25.67 2.06
C ARG A 28 -22.58 26.11 0.71
N SER A 29 -22.41 25.34 -0.36
CA SER A 29 -22.79 25.71 -1.74
C SER A 29 -23.22 24.50 -2.58
N ASP A 30 -23.79 24.74 -3.75
CA ASP A 30 -24.21 23.81 -4.82
C ASP A 30 -23.11 22.87 -5.37
N LYS A 31 -21.91 22.90 -4.80
CA LYS A 31 -20.73 22.09 -5.16
C LYS A 31 -20.76 20.66 -4.65
N GLU A 32 -21.77 20.25 -3.88
CA GLU A 32 -21.92 18.85 -3.45
C GLU A 32 -21.88 17.89 -4.65
N THR A 33 -22.50 18.27 -5.78
CA THR A 33 -22.50 17.47 -7.00
C THR A 33 -21.09 17.32 -7.57
N GLU A 34 -20.30 18.39 -7.60
CA GLU A 34 -18.89 18.37 -8.04
C GLU A 34 -18.04 17.48 -7.12
N ILE A 35 -18.24 17.56 -5.81
CA ILE A 35 -17.55 16.71 -4.82
C ILE A 35 -17.91 15.24 -5.04
N LEU A 36 -19.20 14.92 -5.21
CA LEU A 36 -19.68 13.57 -5.47
C LEU A 36 -19.17 13.02 -6.80
N GLU A 37 -19.06 13.85 -7.84
CA GLU A 37 -18.43 13.48 -9.12
C GLU A 37 -16.94 13.20 -8.95
N TRP A 38 -16.22 14.08 -8.25
CA TRP A 38 -14.80 13.95 -7.97
C TRP A 38 -14.47 12.76 -7.05
N ARG A 39 -15.41 12.35 -6.20
CA ARG A 39 -15.28 11.26 -5.23
C ARG A 39 -16.08 10.02 -5.61
N ARG A 40 -16.53 9.91 -6.87
CA ARG A 40 -17.41 8.83 -7.36
C ARG A 40 -16.86 7.41 -7.10
N GLY A 41 -15.53 7.25 -7.00
CA GLY A 41 -14.88 5.98 -6.64
C GLY A 41 -15.19 5.47 -5.22
N LEU A 42 -15.71 6.32 -4.34
CA LEU A 42 -16.16 5.97 -3.00
C LEU A 42 -17.68 5.79 -2.92
N LEU A 43 -18.43 6.04 -4.00
CA LEU A 43 -19.90 5.96 -4.02
C LEU A 43 -20.34 4.53 -4.35
N ASP A 44 -20.30 3.66 -3.34
CA ASP A 44 -20.82 2.29 -3.39
C ASP A 44 -21.95 2.08 -2.37
N GLU A 45 -22.50 0.86 -2.35
CA GLU A 45 -23.61 0.52 -1.45
C GLU A 45 -23.21 0.70 0.03
N GLU A 46 -21.97 0.40 0.41
CA GLU A 46 -21.47 0.54 1.78
C GLU A 46 -21.43 2.02 2.21
N PHE A 47 -21.02 2.93 1.32
CA PHE A 47 -21.07 4.37 1.57
C PHE A 47 -22.51 4.88 1.75
N LEU A 48 -23.44 4.40 0.93
CA LEU A 48 -24.86 4.77 1.03
C LEU A 48 -25.48 4.29 2.34
N GLU A 49 -25.23 3.03 2.73
CA GLU A 49 -25.70 2.44 3.99
C GLU A 49 -25.16 3.16 5.22
N LEU A 50 -23.87 3.54 5.20
CA LEU A 50 -23.26 4.33 6.27
C LEU A 50 -23.95 5.69 6.40
N THR A 51 -24.17 6.37 5.28
CA THR A 51 -24.82 7.69 5.24
C THR A 51 -26.24 7.63 5.80
N GLN A 52 -27.02 6.61 5.41
CA GLN A 52 -28.37 6.37 5.91
C GLN A 52 -28.40 6.06 7.41
N THR A 53 -27.44 5.27 7.88
CA THR A 53 -27.30 4.90 9.29
C THR A 53 -26.98 6.14 10.13
N LEU A 54 -26.04 6.97 9.69
CA LEU A 54 -25.69 8.21 10.37
C LEU A 54 -26.85 9.21 10.39
N ALA A 55 -27.59 9.36 9.28
CA ALA A 55 -28.78 10.20 9.24
C ALA A 55 -29.81 9.79 10.30
N LYS A 56 -30.06 8.48 10.42
CA LYS A 56 -30.97 7.91 11.42
C LYS A 56 -30.48 8.12 12.85
N ASP A 57 -29.20 7.87 13.12
CA ASP A 57 -28.61 7.98 14.45
C ASP A 57 -28.59 9.44 14.94
N PHE A 58 -28.42 10.41 14.03
CA PHE A 58 -28.44 11.83 14.35
C PHE A 58 -29.85 12.44 14.42
N ALA A 59 -30.90 11.74 13.98
CA ALA A 59 -32.27 12.28 13.96
C ALA A 59 -32.80 12.71 15.33
N GLU A 60 -32.32 12.08 16.41
CA GLU A 60 -32.74 12.41 17.79
C GLU A 60 -31.81 13.42 18.49
N THR A 61 -30.53 13.46 18.10
CA THR A 61 -29.48 14.19 18.83
C THR A 61 -28.98 15.44 18.10
N HIS A 62 -28.94 15.42 16.77
CA HIS A 62 -28.41 16.47 15.90
C HIS A 62 -29.26 16.61 14.63
N LYS A 63 -30.46 17.19 14.78
CA LYS A 63 -31.49 17.27 13.73
C LYS A 63 -31.05 18.04 12.48
N ASP A 64 -30.18 19.03 12.65
CA ASP A 64 -29.55 19.80 11.58
C ASP A 64 -28.66 18.92 10.71
N ILE A 65 -27.76 18.16 11.33
CA ILE A 65 -26.87 17.22 10.63
C ILE A 65 -27.67 16.10 9.97
N ALA A 66 -28.69 15.57 10.65
CA ALA A 66 -29.57 14.55 10.07
C ALA A 66 -30.28 15.04 8.80
N ALA A 67 -30.81 16.27 8.82
CA ALA A 67 -31.48 16.86 7.67
C ALA A 67 -30.52 17.10 6.49
N GLU A 68 -29.28 17.51 6.77
CA GLU A 68 -28.24 17.66 5.74
C GLU A 68 -27.86 16.31 5.11
N LEU A 69 -27.66 15.27 5.93
CA LEU A 69 -27.40 13.91 5.44
C LEU A 69 -28.56 13.39 4.60
N GLU A 70 -29.80 13.57 5.04
CA GLU A 70 -31.01 13.19 4.29
C GLU A 70 -31.10 13.91 2.93
N ALA A 71 -30.69 15.18 2.86
CA ALA A 71 -30.67 15.95 1.62
C ALA A 71 -29.58 15.49 0.64
N ILE A 72 -28.48 14.93 1.13
CA ILE A 72 -27.35 14.44 0.31
C ILE A 72 -27.61 13.03 -0.24
N ILE A 73 -28.34 12.17 0.47
CA ILE A 73 -28.69 10.79 0.03
C ILE A 73 -29.21 10.70 -1.41
N PRO A 74 -30.21 11.49 -1.86
CA PRO A 74 -30.70 11.40 -3.23
C PRO A 74 -29.63 11.82 -4.26
N LYS A 75 -28.73 12.75 -3.90
CA LYS A 75 -27.61 13.17 -4.76
C LYS A 75 -26.57 12.06 -4.89
N ILE A 76 -26.28 11.35 -3.80
CA ILE A 76 -25.43 10.14 -3.83
C ILE A 76 -26.05 9.09 -4.75
N GLN A 77 -27.33 8.76 -4.57
CA GLN A 77 -28.03 7.78 -5.40
C GLN A 77 -28.06 8.16 -6.89
N GLN A 78 -28.22 9.45 -7.19
CA GLN A 78 -28.14 9.95 -8.56
C GLN A 78 -26.72 9.83 -9.13
N ALA A 79 -25.70 10.20 -8.35
CA ALA A 79 -24.30 10.09 -8.74
C ALA A 79 -23.84 8.63 -8.93
N MET A 80 -24.43 7.68 -8.22
CA MET A 80 -24.23 6.23 -8.38
C MET A 80 -24.87 5.68 -9.67
N LYS A 81 -25.97 6.29 -10.16
CA LYS A 81 -26.70 5.86 -11.37
C LYS A 81 -26.11 6.38 -12.68
N LEU A 82 -25.32 7.45 -12.64
CA LEU A 82 -24.68 8.00 -13.82
C LEU A 82 -23.57 7.06 -14.31
N GLU A 83 -23.71 6.52 -15.53
CA GLU A 83 -22.63 5.77 -16.17
C GLU A 83 -21.45 6.72 -16.47
N PRO A 84 -20.21 6.25 -16.27
CA PRO A 84 -19.03 7.11 -16.32
C PRO A 84 -18.71 7.58 -17.74
N ASP A 85 -18.14 8.78 -17.85
CA ASP A 85 -17.19 9.05 -18.92
C ASP A 85 -16.03 8.05 -18.82
N ASN A 86 -15.90 7.26 -19.88
CA ASN A 86 -15.50 5.86 -19.86
C ASN A 86 -13.97 5.63 -19.72
N ILE A 87 -13.21 6.57 -19.15
CA ILE A 87 -11.74 6.53 -19.19
C ILE A 87 -11.16 5.74 -18.00
N ALA A 88 -11.70 5.91 -16.79
CA ALA A 88 -11.15 5.28 -15.58
C ALA A 88 -11.57 3.80 -15.41
N ARG A 89 -12.80 3.43 -15.77
CA ARG A 89 -13.29 2.04 -15.65
C ARG A 89 -12.78 1.11 -16.76
N GLN A 90 -12.46 1.62 -17.95
CA GLN A 90 -11.85 0.78 -19.00
C GLN A 90 -10.47 0.23 -18.58
N HIS A 91 -9.72 0.96 -17.74
CA HIS A 91 -8.42 0.50 -17.25
C HIS A 91 -8.51 -0.52 -16.08
N LEU A 92 -9.64 -0.61 -15.39
CA LEU A 92 -9.86 -1.58 -14.29
C LEU A 92 -10.37 -2.94 -14.76
N LYS A 93 -10.87 -3.03 -16.00
CA LYS A 93 -11.26 -4.29 -16.67
C LYS A 93 -10.11 -4.86 -17.51
N VAL A 94 -8.87 -4.58 -17.15
CA VAL A 94 -7.71 -5.09 -17.87
C VAL A 94 -7.42 -6.52 -17.38
N GLU A 95 -7.50 -7.48 -18.31
CA GLU A 95 -7.14 -8.88 -18.08
C GLU A 95 -5.64 -9.05 -17.80
N ASP A 96 -4.80 -8.11 -18.23
CA ASP A 96 -3.35 -8.17 -18.09
C ASP A 96 -2.90 -8.04 -16.62
N PRO A 97 -2.30 -9.08 -16.02
CA PRO A 97 -1.76 -9.02 -14.66
C PRO A 97 -0.71 -7.91 -14.45
N MET A 98 -0.03 -7.45 -15.49
CA MET A 98 0.96 -6.37 -15.42
C MET A 98 0.34 -4.98 -15.22
N MET A 99 -0.96 -4.84 -15.50
CA MET A 99 -1.72 -3.61 -15.23
C MET A 99 -2.43 -3.64 -13.87
N ARG A 100 -2.37 -4.78 -13.15
CA ARG A 100 -2.98 -4.95 -11.82
C ARG A 100 -2.02 -4.65 -10.66
N CYS A 101 -0.78 -4.29 -10.97
CA CYS A 101 0.21 -3.90 -9.99
C CYS A 101 1.03 -2.71 -10.50
N GLY A 102 1.49 -1.90 -9.57
CA GLY A 102 2.26 -0.70 -9.87
C GLY A 102 2.86 -0.08 -8.61
N LEU A 103 3.74 0.89 -8.81
CA LEU A 103 4.29 1.70 -7.74
C LEU A 103 3.55 3.02 -7.69
N ALA A 104 3.04 3.37 -6.51
CA ALA A 104 2.51 4.70 -6.23
C ALA A 104 3.68 5.65 -6.00
N LEU A 105 3.72 6.74 -6.77
CA LEU A 105 4.69 7.82 -6.70
C LEU A 105 4.02 9.09 -6.14
N ALA A 106 4.79 10.18 -6.07
CA ALA A 106 4.24 11.49 -5.77
C ALA A 106 3.09 11.80 -6.73
N GLY A 107 1.93 12.18 -6.17
CA GLY A 107 0.74 12.44 -6.96
C GLY A 107 -0.21 11.26 -7.18
N ALA A 108 0.14 10.04 -6.74
CA ALA A 108 -0.76 8.87 -6.84
C ALA A 108 -2.16 9.15 -6.26
N ASN A 109 -2.22 9.77 -5.08
CA ASN A 109 -3.47 10.12 -4.43
C ASN A 109 -4.26 11.16 -5.24
N THR A 110 -3.59 12.19 -5.76
CA THR A 110 -4.21 13.22 -6.61
C THR A 110 -4.77 12.60 -7.88
N TRP A 111 -4.00 11.74 -8.56
CA TRP A 111 -4.42 11.07 -9.78
C TRP A 111 -5.57 10.07 -9.55
N LEU A 112 -5.52 9.30 -8.46
CA LEU A 112 -6.60 8.37 -8.08
C LEU A 112 -7.92 9.10 -7.81
N LEU A 113 -7.84 10.33 -7.33
CA LEU A 113 -8.99 11.19 -7.12
C LEU A 113 -9.38 11.96 -8.40
N GLY A 114 -8.68 11.80 -9.53
CA GLY A 114 -8.96 12.53 -10.77
C GLY A 114 -8.52 13.99 -10.76
N GLY A 115 -7.66 14.39 -9.82
CA GLY A 115 -7.05 15.71 -9.80
C GLY A 115 -5.96 15.88 -10.86
N GLU A 116 -5.70 17.12 -11.25
CA GLU A 116 -4.60 17.44 -12.17
C GLU A 116 -3.24 17.32 -11.47
N LEU A 117 -2.30 16.69 -12.14
CA LEU A 117 -0.90 16.63 -11.74
C LEU A 117 -0.07 17.58 -12.61
N PRO A 118 1.00 18.18 -12.07
CA PRO A 118 1.98 18.87 -12.89
C PRO A 118 2.47 17.93 -14.02
N PRO A 119 2.69 18.42 -15.26
CA PRO A 119 3.14 17.58 -16.37
C PRO A 119 4.38 16.74 -16.02
N GLU A 120 5.29 17.29 -15.22
CA GLU A 120 6.48 16.63 -14.71
C GLU A 120 6.23 15.48 -13.70
N ALA A 121 5.06 15.46 -13.03
CA ALA A 121 4.66 14.40 -12.11
C ALA A 121 3.96 13.22 -12.80
N GLY A 122 3.64 13.35 -14.10
CA GLY A 122 2.98 12.31 -14.88
C GLY A 122 1.64 11.89 -14.28
N LYS A 123 1.43 10.58 -14.15
CA LYS A 123 0.18 9.99 -13.63
C LYS A 123 0.27 9.57 -12.15
N GLY A 124 1.38 9.87 -11.47
CA GLY A 124 1.60 9.50 -10.07
C GLY A 124 1.64 7.98 -9.78
N ILE A 125 1.39 7.10 -10.75
CA ILE A 125 1.51 5.65 -10.65
C ILE A 125 2.27 5.15 -11.87
N ILE A 126 3.21 4.22 -11.65
CA ILE A 126 3.85 3.44 -12.72
C ILE A 126 3.40 2.00 -12.62
N PHE A 127 2.75 1.48 -13.65
CA PHE A 127 2.29 0.08 -13.67
C PHE A 127 3.46 -0.86 -13.98
N ALA A 128 3.32 -2.14 -13.64
CA ALA A 128 4.35 -3.13 -13.96
C ALA A 128 4.58 -3.26 -15.49
N GLN A 129 3.56 -3.00 -16.31
CA GLN A 129 3.71 -2.93 -17.77
C GLN A 129 4.65 -1.80 -18.20
N ASP A 130 4.45 -0.60 -17.67
CA ASP A 130 5.31 0.56 -17.95
C ASP A 130 6.73 0.31 -17.44
N LEU A 131 6.83 -0.23 -16.22
CA LEU A 131 8.10 -0.56 -15.57
C LEU A 131 8.90 -1.60 -16.35
N ALA A 132 8.28 -2.54 -17.05
CA ALA A 132 8.99 -3.50 -17.87
C ALA A 132 9.69 -2.85 -19.08
N GLY A 133 9.28 -1.65 -19.49
CA GLY A 133 9.85 -0.92 -20.62
C GLY A 133 10.97 0.06 -20.26
N ILE A 134 11.30 0.23 -18.97
CA ILE A 134 12.40 1.12 -18.57
C ILE A 134 13.74 0.40 -18.56
N ASP A 135 14.83 1.15 -18.74
CA ASP A 135 16.20 0.62 -18.69
C ASP A 135 16.73 0.65 -17.25
N LEU A 136 16.81 -0.53 -16.64
CA LEU A 136 17.41 -0.76 -15.32
C LEU A 136 18.67 -1.63 -15.40
N TRP A 137 19.34 -1.75 -16.55
CA TRP A 137 20.56 -2.57 -16.68
C TRP A 137 21.70 -2.18 -15.74
N ALA A 138 21.81 -0.90 -15.37
CA ALA A 138 22.78 -0.41 -14.38
C ALA A 138 22.30 -0.57 -12.91
N THR A 139 21.13 -1.18 -12.69
CA THR A 139 20.55 -1.36 -11.36
C THR A 139 20.99 -2.68 -10.77
N GLU A 140 21.97 -2.61 -9.87
CA GLU A 140 22.52 -3.77 -9.19
C GLU A 140 21.56 -4.44 -8.20
N LEU A 141 20.69 -3.67 -7.53
CA LEU A 141 19.82 -4.17 -6.48
C LEU A 141 18.51 -3.37 -6.38
N VAL A 142 17.39 -4.10 -6.38
CA VAL A 142 16.05 -3.59 -6.06
C VAL A 142 15.52 -4.31 -4.82
N ILE A 143 14.95 -3.57 -3.87
CA ILE A 143 14.31 -4.15 -2.69
C ILE A 143 12.83 -3.75 -2.67
N LEU A 144 11.95 -4.75 -2.77
CA LEU A 144 10.50 -4.56 -2.74
C LEU A 144 9.91 -5.11 -1.45
N VAL A 145 9.34 -4.22 -0.64
CA VAL A 145 8.60 -4.64 0.54
C VAL A 145 7.14 -4.82 0.13
N ALA A 146 6.60 -6.04 0.21
CA ALA A 146 5.21 -6.28 -0.13
C ALA A 146 4.30 -5.41 0.74
N CYS A 147 3.57 -4.53 0.06
CA CYS A 147 2.48 -3.75 0.63
C CYS A 147 1.19 -4.29 0.02
N GLU A 148 0.30 -4.82 0.85
CA GLU A 148 -1.06 -5.20 0.45
C GLU A 148 -1.93 -3.94 0.31
N SER A 149 -1.76 -3.18 -0.77
CA SER A 149 -2.56 -1.97 -1.05
C SER A 149 -3.44 -2.10 -2.30
N GLY A 150 -3.97 -3.29 -2.57
CA GLY A 150 -4.86 -3.54 -3.71
C GLY A 150 -6.34 -3.34 -3.37
N LEU A 151 -6.92 -2.22 -3.79
CA LEU A 151 -8.37 -2.05 -3.96
C LEU A 151 -8.82 -2.88 -5.17
N GLY A 152 -9.09 -4.17 -4.99
CA GLY A 152 -9.59 -5.03 -6.06
C GLY A 152 -9.33 -6.51 -5.80
N ASP A 153 -10.05 -7.35 -6.53
CA ASP A 153 -10.06 -8.82 -6.43
C ASP A 153 -8.74 -9.41 -6.99
N VAL A 154 -7.62 -9.08 -6.34
CA VAL A 154 -6.29 -9.60 -6.65
C VAL A 154 -6.14 -10.89 -5.88
N LYS A 155 -6.09 -12.02 -6.60
CA LYS A 155 -5.69 -13.30 -5.99
C LYS A 155 -4.34 -13.10 -5.32
N ALA A 156 -4.24 -13.47 -4.05
CA ALA A 156 -3.04 -13.29 -3.24
C ALA A 156 -1.78 -13.75 -4.00
N GLY A 157 -0.85 -12.82 -4.24
CA GLY A 157 0.42 -13.07 -4.91
C GLY A 157 0.54 -12.51 -6.34
N GLU A 158 -0.54 -12.35 -7.11
CA GLU A 158 -0.46 -11.94 -8.52
C GLU A 158 0.24 -10.58 -8.72
N GLY A 159 -0.02 -9.62 -7.82
CA GLY A 159 0.61 -8.29 -7.91
C GLY A 159 2.12 -8.28 -7.63
N VAL A 160 2.60 -9.12 -6.70
CA VAL A 160 4.03 -9.23 -6.38
C VAL A 160 4.77 -9.92 -7.53
N PHE A 161 4.15 -10.92 -8.16
CA PHE A 161 4.72 -11.58 -9.34
C PHE A 161 4.80 -10.65 -10.56
N GLY A 162 3.83 -9.75 -10.75
CA GLY A 162 3.87 -8.77 -11.83
C GLY A 162 5.03 -7.78 -11.70
N LEU A 163 5.22 -7.19 -10.51
CA LEU A 163 6.37 -6.30 -10.25
C LEU A 163 7.70 -7.04 -10.34
N ARG A 164 7.80 -8.26 -9.79
CA ARG A 164 8.99 -9.11 -9.92
C ARG A 164 9.37 -9.31 -11.39
N ARG A 165 8.40 -9.63 -12.24
CA ARG A 165 8.62 -9.81 -13.68
C ARG A 165 9.07 -8.51 -14.33
N ALA A 166 8.38 -7.41 -14.05
CA ALA A 166 8.68 -6.11 -14.65
C ALA A 166 10.11 -5.64 -14.37
N PHE A 167 10.55 -5.67 -13.11
CA PHE A 167 11.92 -5.31 -12.75
C PHE A 167 12.97 -6.23 -13.39
N ALA A 168 12.68 -7.52 -13.51
CA ALA A 168 13.58 -8.46 -14.18
C ALA A 168 13.67 -8.18 -15.69
N VAL A 169 12.55 -7.90 -16.35
CA VAL A 169 12.50 -7.55 -17.78
C VAL A 169 13.20 -6.22 -18.06
N ALA A 170 13.06 -5.25 -17.16
CA ALA A 170 13.75 -3.97 -17.21
C ALA A 170 15.29 -4.09 -17.06
N GLY A 171 15.81 -5.25 -16.66
CA GLY A 171 17.25 -5.49 -16.54
C GLY A 171 17.83 -5.29 -15.15
N ALA A 172 17.01 -5.17 -14.09
CA ALA A 172 17.54 -5.13 -12.72
C ALA A 172 18.25 -6.44 -12.39
N LYS A 173 19.51 -6.34 -11.93
CA LYS A 173 20.39 -7.50 -11.72
C LYS A 173 19.89 -8.38 -10.60
N THR A 174 19.73 -7.84 -9.40
CA THR A 174 19.24 -8.58 -8.22
C THR A 174 17.98 -7.93 -7.65
N LEU A 175 16.99 -8.75 -7.29
CA LEU A 175 15.78 -8.36 -6.60
C LEU A 175 15.67 -9.07 -5.26
N ILE A 176 15.46 -8.32 -4.20
CA ILE A 176 15.05 -8.82 -2.88
C ILE A 176 13.59 -8.43 -2.69
N MET A 177 12.71 -9.35 -2.31
CA MET A 177 11.31 -9.01 -2.04
C MET A 177 10.67 -9.88 -0.97
N SER A 178 9.68 -9.34 -0.26
CA SER A 178 8.82 -10.14 0.61
C SER A 178 7.59 -10.67 -0.15
N LEU A 179 7.19 -11.90 0.12
CA LEU A 179 6.03 -12.56 -0.49
C LEU A 179 4.69 -12.18 0.18
N TRP A 180 4.75 -11.76 1.44
CA TRP A 180 3.63 -11.27 2.24
C TRP A 180 4.05 -10.08 3.08
N LYS A 181 3.07 -9.44 3.75
CA LYS A 181 3.32 -8.34 4.66
C LYS A 181 4.05 -8.81 5.93
N VAL A 182 5.24 -8.26 6.15
CA VAL A 182 6.03 -8.47 7.37
C VAL A 182 5.94 -7.20 8.24
N PRO A 183 5.87 -7.32 9.58
CA PRO A 183 5.88 -6.15 10.45
C PRO A 183 7.09 -5.24 10.21
N ALA A 184 6.88 -3.92 10.30
CA ALA A 184 7.89 -2.93 9.96
C ALA A 184 9.17 -3.08 10.82
N SER A 185 9.03 -3.33 12.13
CA SER A 185 10.17 -3.51 13.02
C SER A 185 11.03 -4.73 12.68
N ALA A 186 10.42 -5.86 12.32
CA ALA A 186 11.13 -7.04 11.85
C ALA A 186 11.79 -6.80 10.48
N THR A 187 11.11 -6.08 9.59
CA THR A 187 11.67 -5.67 8.28
C THR A 187 12.91 -4.80 8.45
N ILE A 188 12.86 -3.81 9.34
CA ILE A 188 13.99 -2.92 9.62
C ILE A 188 15.17 -3.72 10.16
N LEU A 189 14.96 -4.60 11.16
CA LEU A 189 16.05 -5.46 11.68
C LEU A 189 16.67 -6.37 10.62
N LEU A 190 15.84 -6.94 9.74
CA LEU A 190 16.33 -7.80 8.67
C LEU A 190 17.15 -7.00 7.65
N MET A 191 16.69 -5.79 7.30
CA MET A 191 17.38 -4.93 6.33
C MET A 191 18.65 -4.33 6.90
N ASP A 192 18.65 -3.91 8.16
CA ASP A 192 19.83 -3.44 8.89
C ASP A 192 20.94 -4.49 8.82
N ARG A 193 20.62 -5.74 9.22
CA ARG A 193 21.55 -6.86 9.14
C ARG A 193 21.97 -7.18 7.70
N PHE A 194 21.05 -7.09 6.74
CA PHE A 194 21.34 -7.35 5.34
C PHE A 194 22.34 -6.33 4.77
N PHE A 195 22.14 -5.04 5.01
CA PHE A 195 23.06 -3.99 4.55
C PHE A 195 24.41 -4.07 5.25
N ASP A 196 24.45 -4.32 6.56
CA ASP A 196 25.69 -4.60 7.30
C ASP A 196 26.50 -5.75 6.70
N ASN A 197 25.81 -6.77 6.19
CA ASN A 197 26.45 -7.91 5.54
C ASN A 197 26.97 -7.54 4.14
N LEU A 198 26.24 -6.71 3.39
CA LEU A 198 26.72 -6.18 2.10
C LEU A 198 27.96 -5.29 2.27
N GLU A 199 28.03 -4.49 3.32
CA GLU A 199 29.22 -3.67 3.65
C GLU A 199 30.46 -4.53 3.96
N LYS A 200 30.25 -5.79 4.34
CA LYS A 200 31.31 -6.78 4.59
C LYS A 200 31.59 -7.66 3.35
N ASP A 201 31.25 -7.16 2.17
CA ASP A 201 31.43 -7.82 0.87
C ASP A 201 30.74 -9.20 0.74
N MET A 202 29.71 -9.48 1.55
CA MET A 202 28.92 -10.70 1.37
C MET A 202 28.07 -10.61 0.10
N GLY A 203 28.00 -11.71 -0.66
CA GLY A 203 27.08 -11.83 -1.80
C GLY A 203 25.61 -11.67 -1.35
N ARG A 204 24.75 -11.15 -2.22
CA ARG A 204 23.39 -10.69 -1.85
C ARG A 204 22.51 -11.81 -1.30
N SER A 205 22.52 -12.99 -1.93
CA SER A 205 21.78 -14.14 -1.42
C SER A 205 22.33 -14.65 -0.09
N ALA A 206 23.65 -14.61 0.10
CA ALA A 206 24.29 -15.00 1.35
C ALA A 206 23.97 -14.00 2.48
N ALA A 207 24.02 -12.70 2.18
CA ALA A 207 23.65 -11.62 3.09
C ALA A 207 22.19 -11.74 3.53
N LEU A 208 21.26 -12.00 2.61
CA LEU A 208 19.84 -12.20 2.93
C LEU A 208 19.66 -13.43 3.83
N LYS A 209 20.30 -14.55 3.48
CA LYS A 209 20.21 -15.79 4.25
C LYS A 209 20.76 -15.63 5.66
N ASP A 210 21.86 -14.90 5.84
CA ASP A 210 22.39 -14.57 7.17
C ASP A 210 21.40 -13.71 7.95
N ALA A 211 20.84 -12.66 7.34
CA ALA A 211 19.84 -11.80 7.98
C ALA A 211 18.57 -12.58 8.40
N GLN A 212 18.11 -13.52 7.58
CA GLN A 212 17.00 -14.42 7.94
C GLN A 212 17.35 -15.33 9.11
N ASN A 213 18.57 -15.91 9.12
CA ASN A 213 19.05 -16.73 10.22
C ASN A 213 19.23 -15.93 11.52
N TYR A 214 19.63 -14.66 11.41
CA TYR A 214 19.71 -13.73 12.53
C TYR A 214 18.33 -13.54 13.16
N LEU A 215 17.31 -13.14 12.40
CA LEU A 215 15.94 -13.02 12.92
C LEU A 215 15.40 -14.32 13.52
N LYS A 216 15.69 -15.46 12.87
CA LYS A 216 15.26 -16.78 13.35
C LYS A 216 15.83 -17.13 14.73
N ASN A 217 17.04 -16.66 15.03
CA ASN A 217 17.81 -17.12 16.18
C ASN A 217 17.99 -16.08 17.29
N ILE A 218 17.82 -14.79 16.99
CA ILE A 218 18.03 -13.73 17.97
C ILE A 218 17.10 -13.88 19.17
N THR A 219 17.66 -13.72 20.35
CA THR A 219 16.97 -13.83 21.63
C THR A 219 16.37 -12.49 22.06
N ALA A 220 15.41 -12.54 22.99
CA ALA A 220 14.86 -11.34 23.59
C ALA A 220 15.92 -10.52 24.34
N ARG A 221 16.94 -11.18 24.93
CA ARG A 221 18.09 -10.50 25.55
C ARG A 221 18.85 -9.66 24.53
N GLU A 222 19.30 -10.27 23.43
CA GLU A 222 20.09 -9.62 22.39
C GLU A 222 19.29 -8.49 21.71
N LEU A 223 17.98 -8.70 21.47
CA LEU A 223 17.10 -7.63 20.99
C LEU A 223 17.06 -6.44 21.96
N GLY A 224 17.14 -6.69 23.27
CA GLY A 224 17.16 -5.65 24.30
C GLY A 224 18.41 -4.77 24.30
N GLU A 225 19.49 -5.16 23.60
CA GLU A 225 20.77 -4.44 23.59
C GLU A 225 20.79 -3.24 22.62
N SER A 226 19.86 -3.19 21.66
CA SER A 226 19.75 -2.11 20.67
C SER A 226 18.37 -1.45 20.68
N GLU A 227 18.29 -0.18 20.29
CA GLU A 227 16.99 0.52 20.15
C GLU A 227 16.10 -0.12 19.08
N LEU A 228 16.69 -0.57 17.97
CA LEU A 228 15.97 -1.30 16.92
C LEU A 228 15.37 -2.61 17.45
N GLY A 229 16.14 -3.37 18.23
CA GLY A 229 15.67 -4.63 18.80
C GLY A 229 14.58 -4.42 19.85
N LYS A 230 14.69 -3.40 20.72
CA LYS A 230 13.63 -3.01 21.67
C LYS A 230 12.33 -2.66 20.94
N ASN A 231 12.43 -1.91 19.84
CA ASN A 231 11.27 -1.58 19.00
C ASN A 231 10.61 -2.84 18.41
N ALA A 232 11.39 -3.86 18.06
CA ALA A 232 10.86 -5.13 17.55
C ALA A 232 10.15 -5.97 18.61
N LEU A 233 10.49 -5.82 19.89
CA LEU A 233 9.76 -6.46 20.99
C LEU A 233 8.38 -5.82 21.24
N GLY A 234 8.15 -4.60 20.73
CA GLY A 234 6.85 -3.93 20.81
C GLY A 234 6.36 -3.70 22.23
N GLY A 235 7.29 -3.45 23.17
CA GLY A 235 6.99 -3.23 24.59
C GLY A 235 6.54 -4.47 25.38
N LYS A 236 6.54 -5.66 24.76
CA LYS A 236 6.21 -6.91 25.45
C LYS A 236 7.41 -7.44 26.22
N ASN A 237 7.15 -7.97 27.42
CA ASN A 237 8.18 -8.63 28.22
C ASN A 237 8.29 -10.10 27.82
N TYR A 238 9.44 -10.47 27.25
CA TYR A 238 9.74 -11.82 26.82
C TYR A 238 10.80 -12.44 27.74
N PRO A 239 10.76 -13.75 28.03
CA PRO A 239 11.87 -14.42 28.70
C PRO A 239 13.18 -14.18 27.95
N PRO A 240 14.31 -13.86 28.64
CA PRO A 240 15.55 -13.45 27.97
C PRO A 240 16.06 -14.40 26.87
N GLU A 241 15.93 -15.71 27.09
CA GLU A 241 16.38 -16.75 26.13
C GLU A 241 15.35 -17.11 25.06
N SER A 242 14.14 -16.55 25.14
CA SER A 242 13.13 -16.80 24.11
C SER A 242 13.54 -16.13 22.80
N LYS A 243 13.03 -16.65 21.68
CA LYS A 243 13.30 -16.16 20.32
C LYS A 243 12.01 -15.59 19.70
N PRO A 244 11.65 -14.32 19.97
CA PRO A 244 10.34 -13.77 19.61
C PRO A 244 10.08 -13.74 18.09
N LEU A 245 11.15 -13.69 17.29
CA LEU A 245 11.11 -13.60 15.83
C LEU A 245 11.40 -14.93 15.12
N ALA A 246 11.46 -16.05 15.86
CA ALA A 246 11.80 -17.37 15.30
C ALA A 246 10.79 -17.88 14.26
N HIS A 247 9.52 -17.46 14.36
CA HIS A 247 8.47 -17.93 13.47
C HIS A 247 8.74 -17.50 12.00
N PRO A 248 8.61 -18.39 11.00
CA PRO A 248 8.87 -18.09 9.59
C PRO A 248 8.12 -16.90 9.02
N TYR A 249 7.01 -16.50 9.64
CA TYR A 249 6.28 -15.28 9.30
C TYR A 249 7.18 -14.04 9.17
N TYR A 250 8.19 -13.89 10.03
CA TYR A 250 9.03 -12.68 10.08
C TYR A 250 10.16 -12.66 9.05
N TRP A 251 10.68 -13.82 8.65
CA TRP A 251 11.90 -13.93 7.84
C TRP A 251 11.70 -14.75 6.56
N GLY A 252 10.78 -15.72 6.56
CA GLY A 252 10.52 -16.64 5.45
C GLY A 252 9.80 -15.99 4.27
N ALA A 253 9.30 -14.76 4.44
CA ALA A 253 8.69 -13.98 3.36
C ALA A 253 9.70 -13.58 2.30
N TRP A 254 10.97 -13.39 2.69
CA TRP A 254 11.97 -12.74 1.85
C TRP A 254 12.62 -13.71 0.88
N ILE A 255 12.67 -13.32 -0.39
CA ILE A 255 13.32 -14.07 -1.47
C ILE A 255 14.34 -13.19 -2.18
N CYS A 256 15.35 -13.82 -2.77
CA CYS A 256 16.35 -13.21 -3.64
C CYS A 256 16.21 -13.80 -5.05
N GLN A 257 16.21 -12.94 -6.08
CA GLN A 257 16.28 -13.32 -7.49
C GLN A 257 17.44 -12.58 -8.16
N GLY A 258 18.20 -13.26 -9.04
CA GLY A 258 19.18 -12.59 -9.91
C GLY A 258 20.55 -12.38 -9.27
N ASP A 259 21.04 -13.38 -8.53
CA ASP A 259 22.37 -13.39 -7.94
C ASP A 259 23.22 -14.44 -8.67
N LEU A 260 23.52 -14.16 -9.95
CA LEU A 260 24.41 -14.94 -10.81
C LEU A 260 25.76 -14.24 -10.97
#